data_AF-A0A0B0SCT0-F1
#
_entry.id   AF-A0A0B0SCT0-F1
#
_cell.length_a   1.000
_cell.length_b   1.000
_cell.length_c   1.000
_cell.angle_alpha   90.00
_cell.angle_beta   90.00
_cell.angle_gamma   90.00
#
_symmetry.space_group_name_H-M   'P 1'
#
loop_
_entity.id
_entity.type
_entity.pdbx_description
1 polymer ?
#
loop_
_entity_poly.entity_id
_entity_poly.type
_entity_poly.pdbx_seq_one_letter_code
_entity_poly.pdbx_strand_id
1 'polypeptide(L)'
;MKRRLYPLVLAFLLVPAWAQEGKALYGQFCASCHGAEAQGIPGAIPPLAGNPRAQDETHVVQVVRQGLSGPLEVGGVTYNGVMPPLPQVSEAEARAIAQYLKSLGGAPAEAAPPAPRVQGDAALGRALYLGQKPLRNGGAPCQACHTVAGVGFFGGGSLGKDLMDAAKRLGGEAGLSALLTNPAFPVMREAYKGRPLTEAEAAALAAFLVQVSQEAPRPPSLYLGRFLVAGVFLLGLLLVYQAAVWQLRPRSLAERIRSQLRR
;
A
#
# COMPACT_ATOMS: atom_id res chain seq x y z
N MET A 1 -13.60 45.99 68.87
CA MET A 1 -14.04 45.35 67.59
C MET A 1 -13.21 45.91 66.45
N LYS A 2 -12.09 45.27 66.08
CA LYS A 2 -11.27 45.67 64.91
C LYS A 2 -11.46 44.61 63.83
N ARG A 3 -12.31 44.91 62.84
CA ARG A 3 -12.52 44.05 61.67
C ARG A 3 -11.24 44.03 60.84
N ARG A 4 -10.86 42.81 60.49
CA ARG A 4 -9.66 42.42 59.79
C ARG A 4 -10.11 41.98 58.38
N LEU A 5 -9.21 42.05 57.39
CA LEU A 5 -9.16 41.19 56.18
C LEU A 5 -10.02 41.61 54.97
N TYR A 6 -9.63 41.46 53.70
CA TYR A 6 -8.46 40.93 52.97
C TYR A 6 -8.44 41.62 51.57
N PRO A 7 -7.30 41.71 50.87
CA PRO A 7 -7.23 42.26 49.52
C PRO A 7 -7.92 41.31 48.52
N LEU A 8 -8.61 41.92 47.57
CA LEU A 8 -9.32 41.29 46.47
C LEU A 8 -8.28 40.64 45.54
N VAL A 9 -8.01 39.34 45.75
CA VAL A 9 -7.18 38.54 44.85
C VAL A 9 -7.99 38.34 43.57
N LEU A 10 -7.57 39.07 42.54
CA LEU A 10 -7.94 38.84 41.15
C LEU A 10 -7.46 37.43 40.77
N ALA A 11 -8.36 36.45 40.87
CA ALA A 11 -8.13 35.11 40.33
C ALA A 11 -8.15 35.22 38.80
N PHE A 12 -6.97 35.51 38.25
CA PHE A 12 -6.69 35.36 36.83
C PHE A 12 -6.94 33.88 36.49
N LEU A 13 -8.04 33.61 35.79
CA LEU A 13 -8.34 32.32 35.19
C LEU A 13 -7.19 31.98 34.25
N LEU A 14 -6.21 31.25 34.77
CA LEU A 14 -5.26 30.47 33.99
C LEU A 14 -6.07 29.34 33.34
N VAL A 15 -6.79 29.67 32.27
CA VAL A 15 -7.22 28.68 31.30
C VAL A 15 -5.92 28.20 30.65
N PRO A 16 -5.50 26.93 30.85
CA PRO A 16 -4.27 26.46 30.24
C PRO A 16 -4.44 26.51 28.73
N ALA A 17 -3.60 27.30 28.07
CA ALA A 17 -3.50 27.45 26.62
C ALA A 17 -2.90 26.20 25.93
N TRP A 18 -3.25 24.99 26.40
CA TRP A 18 -2.75 23.70 25.91
C TRP A 18 -3.77 22.92 25.08
N ALA A 19 -4.90 23.53 24.74
CA ALA A 19 -5.74 23.02 23.67
C ALA A 19 -5.18 23.50 22.33
N GLN A 20 -4.07 22.92 21.86
CA GLN A 20 -4.08 22.60 20.44
C GLN A 20 -5.29 21.68 20.28
N GLU A 21 -6.32 22.18 19.61
CA GLU A 21 -7.59 21.50 19.48
C GLU A 21 -7.30 20.07 19.05
N GLY A 22 -7.63 19.06 19.87
CA GLY A 22 -7.35 17.66 19.54
C GLY A 22 -7.89 17.27 18.17
N LYS A 23 -8.91 18.00 17.69
CA LYS A 23 -9.43 17.99 16.31
C LYS A 23 -8.40 18.38 15.25
N ALA A 24 -7.64 19.45 15.46
CA ALA A 24 -6.59 19.90 14.55
C ALA A 24 -5.45 18.88 14.49
N LEU A 25 -5.00 18.38 15.65
CA LEU A 25 -3.99 17.32 15.73
C LEU A 25 -4.47 16.03 15.04
N TYR A 26 -5.73 15.65 15.26
CA TYR A 26 -6.36 14.53 14.57
C TYR A 26 -6.37 14.73 13.05
N GLY A 27 -6.75 15.93 12.59
CA GLY A 27 -6.74 16.29 11.17
C GLY A 27 -5.35 16.17 10.53
N GLN A 28 -4.30 16.50 11.27
CA GLN A 28 -2.91 16.44 10.80
C GLN A 28 -2.37 15.01 10.74
N PHE A 29 -2.63 14.19 11.77
CA PHE A 29 -1.93 12.90 11.93
C PHE A 29 -2.80 11.68 11.66
N CYS A 30 -4.12 11.79 11.84
CA CYS A 30 -5.01 10.62 11.90
C CYS A 30 -6.01 10.57 10.74
N ALA A 31 -6.55 11.72 10.32
CA ALA A 31 -7.64 11.80 9.37
C ALA A 31 -7.29 11.27 7.97
N SER A 32 -6.01 11.28 7.61
CA SER A 32 -5.50 10.72 6.36
C SER A 32 -5.76 9.22 6.21
N CYS A 33 -5.83 8.49 7.32
CA CYS A 33 -6.08 7.05 7.37
C CYS A 33 -7.47 6.76 7.95
N HIS A 34 -7.82 7.35 9.09
CA HIS A 34 -9.06 7.04 9.80
C HIS A 34 -10.28 7.88 9.35
N GLY A 35 -10.11 8.75 8.33
CA GLY A 35 -11.17 9.62 7.82
C GLY A 35 -11.34 10.90 8.65
N ALA A 36 -12.02 11.90 8.10
CA ALA A 36 -12.17 13.21 8.77
C ALA A 36 -12.98 13.15 10.07
N GLU A 37 -13.90 12.19 10.17
CA GLU A 37 -14.80 11.97 11.30
C GLU A 37 -14.47 10.69 12.08
N ALA A 38 -13.27 10.15 11.88
CA ALA A 38 -12.85 8.89 12.50
C ALA A 38 -13.70 7.66 12.15
N GLN A 39 -14.36 7.69 11.00
CA GLN A 39 -15.22 6.62 10.48
C GLN A 39 -14.44 5.39 9.97
N GLY A 40 -13.14 5.51 9.74
CA GLY A 40 -12.31 4.43 9.18
C GLY A 40 -12.69 4.06 7.74
N ILE A 41 -12.20 2.89 7.32
CA ILE A 41 -12.47 2.25 6.03
C ILE A 41 -12.83 0.78 6.31
N PRO A 42 -14.07 0.35 6.09
CA PRO A 42 -14.51 -1.01 6.41
C PRO A 42 -13.56 -2.10 5.87
N GLY A 43 -13.15 -3.02 6.73
CA GLY A 43 -12.21 -4.10 6.42
C GLY A 43 -10.73 -3.68 6.36
N ALA A 44 -10.41 -2.43 6.03
CA ALA A 44 -9.04 -1.96 5.86
C ALA A 44 -8.49 -1.16 7.05
N ILE A 45 -9.21 -0.14 7.49
CA ILE A 45 -8.81 0.78 8.57
C ILE A 45 -9.93 0.85 9.59
N PRO A 46 -9.69 0.50 10.87
CA PRO A 46 -10.77 0.45 11.85
C PRO A 46 -11.34 1.85 12.14
N PRO A 47 -12.65 1.96 12.39
CA PRO A 47 -13.25 3.18 12.92
C PRO A 47 -12.70 3.47 14.33
N LEU A 48 -12.49 4.75 14.63
CA LEU A 48 -12.18 5.21 15.99
C LEU A 48 -13.39 5.89 16.63
N ALA A 49 -14.27 6.52 15.84
CA ALA A 49 -15.56 6.99 16.33
C ALA A 49 -16.40 5.81 16.83
N GLY A 50 -16.96 5.92 18.04
CA GLY A 50 -17.79 4.88 18.65
C GLY A 50 -17.06 3.56 18.99
N ASN A 51 -15.73 3.48 18.82
CA ASN A 51 -14.94 2.29 19.17
C ASN A 51 -14.54 2.34 20.64
N PRO A 52 -14.99 1.41 21.51
CA PRO A 52 -14.69 1.43 22.95
C PRO A 52 -13.20 1.49 23.27
N ARG A 53 -12.34 0.87 22.46
CA ARG A 53 -10.88 0.93 22.66
C ARG A 53 -10.31 2.31 22.37
N ALA A 54 -10.90 3.04 21.41
CA ALA A 54 -10.51 4.42 21.11
C ALA A 54 -11.06 5.44 22.11
N GLN A 55 -11.94 5.01 23.04
CA GLN A 55 -12.44 5.83 24.15
C GLN A 55 -11.54 5.74 25.40
N ASP A 56 -10.63 4.75 25.44
CA ASP A 56 -9.62 4.62 26.48
C ASP A 56 -8.38 5.43 26.12
N GLU A 57 -8.17 6.53 26.85
CA GLU A 57 -7.02 7.42 26.66
C GLU A 57 -5.69 6.68 26.78
N THR A 58 -5.56 5.74 27.73
CA THR A 58 -4.31 5.01 27.93
C THR A 58 -4.00 4.10 26.75
N HIS A 59 -5.03 3.45 26.20
CA HIS A 59 -4.92 2.64 25.00
C HIS A 59 -4.56 3.50 23.78
N VAL A 60 -5.22 4.65 23.58
CA VAL A 60 -4.94 5.55 22.46
C VAL A 60 -3.50 6.06 22.53
N VAL A 61 -3.05 6.52 23.70
CA VAL A 61 -1.67 7.00 23.88
C VAL A 61 -0.68 5.87 23.61
N GLN A 62 -0.93 4.66 24.09
CA GLN A 62 -0.07 3.51 23.83
C GLN A 62 0.02 3.21 22.33
N VAL A 63 -1.12 3.09 21.65
CA VAL A 63 -1.18 2.76 20.21
C VAL A 63 -0.54 3.86 19.36
N VAL A 64 -0.74 5.14 19.68
CA VAL A 64 -0.09 6.26 18.97
C VAL A 64 1.43 6.17 19.10
N ARG A 65 1.94 5.81 20.29
CA ARG A 65 3.38 5.78 20.57
C ARG A 65 4.08 4.50 20.10
N GLN A 66 3.41 3.36 20.17
CA GLN A 66 3.99 2.03 19.92
C GLN A 66 3.54 1.42 18.60
N GLY A 67 2.49 1.97 17.98
CA GLY A 67 1.81 1.35 16.85
C GLY A 67 0.90 0.19 17.28
N LEU A 68 0.20 -0.38 16.31
CA LEU A 68 -0.64 -1.56 16.49
C LEU A 68 -0.58 -2.42 15.23
N SER A 69 -0.41 -3.73 15.40
CA SER A 69 -0.37 -4.69 14.30
C SER A 69 -1.01 -6.01 14.70
N GLY A 70 -1.57 -6.70 13.73
CA GLY A 70 -2.18 -8.01 13.92
C GLY A 70 -3.72 -7.95 13.86
N PRO A 71 -4.38 -9.11 13.97
CA PRO A 71 -5.82 -9.20 13.85
C PRO A 71 -6.51 -8.48 15.02
N LEU A 72 -7.45 -7.61 14.68
CA LEU A 72 -8.27 -6.82 15.58
C LEU A 72 -9.72 -6.90 15.12
N GLU A 73 -10.65 -7.19 16.02
CA GLU A 73 -12.08 -7.05 15.73
C GLU A 73 -12.63 -5.74 16.28
N VAL A 74 -13.34 -5.00 15.42
CA VAL A 74 -14.09 -3.79 15.80
C VAL A 74 -15.47 -3.89 15.15
N GLY A 75 -16.53 -3.91 15.97
CA GLY A 75 -17.91 -4.01 15.47
C GLY A 75 -18.14 -5.23 14.57
N GLY A 76 -17.61 -6.40 14.91
CA GLY A 76 -17.80 -7.64 14.12
C GLY A 76 -17.05 -7.70 12.78
N VAL A 77 -16.22 -6.70 12.47
CA VAL A 77 -15.33 -6.72 11.30
C VAL A 77 -13.89 -6.96 11.77
N THR A 78 -13.23 -7.94 11.16
CA THR A 78 -11.82 -8.22 11.40
C THR A 78 -10.93 -7.29 10.56
N TYR A 79 -10.00 -6.62 11.22
CA TYR A 79 -8.95 -5.78 10.63
C TYR A 79 -7.61 -6.45 10.88
N ASN A 80 -6.72 -6.46 9.89
CA ASN A 80 -5.37 -7.04 10.03
C ASN A 80 -4.30 -6.11 9.42
N GLY A 81 -4.53 -4.80 9.59
CA GLY A 81 -3.63 -3.75 9.14
C GLY A 81 -2.48 -3.48 10.11
N VAL A 82 -1.60 -2.56 9.72
CA VAL A 82 -0.53 -2.03 10.57
C VAL A 82 -0.76 -0.54 10.75
N MET A 83 -0.98 -0.12 11.98
CA MET A 83 -0.90 1.28 12.40
C MET A 83 0.54 1.54 12.85
N PRO A 84 1.35 2.30 12.09
CA PRO A 84 2.72 2.60 12.47
C PRO A 84 2.75 3.50 13.72
N PRO A 85 3.80 3.41 14.54
CA PRO A 85 4.01 4.38 15.61
C PRO A 85 4.20 5.79 15.02
N LEU A 86 3.74 6.79 15.76
CA LEU A 86 3.86 8.21 15.42
C LEU A 86 4.81 8.87 16.42
N PRO A 87 6.14 8.66 16.30
CA PRO A 87 7.11 9.18 17.27
C PRO A 87 7.14 10.71 17.33
N GLN A 88 6.70 11.39 16.27
CA GLN A 88 6.57 12.85 16.20
C GLN A 88 5.41 13.39 17.03
N VAL A 89 4.46 12.55 17.46
CA VAL A 89 3.37 12.94 18.35
C VAL A 89 3.84 12.75 19.79
N SER A 90 3.89 13.85 20.53
CA SER A 90 4.20 13.86 21.96
C SER A 90 3.09 13.20 22.76
N GLU A 91 3.38 12.82 24.00
CA GLU A 91 2.38 12.23 24.88
C GLU A 91 1.22 13.20 25.16
N ALA A 92 1.51 14.49 25.33
CA ALA A 92 0.50 15.52 25.55
C ALA A 92 -0.43 15.66 24.33
N GLU A 93 0.14 15.66 23.11
CA GLU A 93 -0.65 15.68 21.87
C GLU A 93 -1.48 14.39 21.70
N ALA A 94 -0.93 13.24 22.05
CA ALA A 94 -1.66 11.97 22.01
C ALA A 94 -2.86 11.96 22.97
N ARG A 95 -2.71 12.54 24.17
CA ARG A 95 -3.82 12.73 25.12
C ARG A 95 -4.87 13.71 24.57
N ALA A 96 -4.45 14.81 23.94
CA ALA A 96 -5.37 15.74 23.29
C ALA A 96 -6.17 15.07 22.15
N ILE A 97 -5.53 14.22 21.35
CA ILE A 97 -6.19 13.40 20.33
C ILE A 97 -7.18 12.43 20.98
N ALA A 98 -6.80 11.74 22.06
CA ALA A 98 -7.69 10.83 22.76
C ALA A 98 -8.94 11.54 23.32
N GLN A 99 -8.79 12.74 23.85
CA GLN A 99 -9.91 13.55 24.31
C GLN A 99 -10.84 13.95 23.17
N TYR A 100 -10.29 14.27 21.99
CA TYR A 100 -11.10 14.51 20.80
C TYR A 100 -11.84 13.25 20.33
N LEU A 101 -11.18 12.09 20.30
CA LEU A 101 -11.85 10.82 19.96
C LEU A 101 -12.98 10.49 20.94
N LYS A 102 -12.81 10.85 22.21
CA LYS A 102 -13.84 10.72 23.24
C LYS A 102 -15.01 11.68 23.02
N SER A 103 -14.76 12.91 22.53
CA SER A 103 -15.80 13.88 22.23
C SER A 103 -16.62 13.54 20.98
N LEU A 104 -16.08 12.72 20.07
CA LEU A 104 -16.83 12.13 18.96
C LEU A 104 -17.84 11.05 19.40
N GLY A 105 -18.02 10.84 20.71
CA GLY A 105 -18.93 9.87 21.32
C GLY A 105 -20.27 9.78 20.59
N GLY A 106 -20.46 8.66 19.88
CA GLY A 106 -21.63 8.31 19.09
C GLY A 106 -21.79 6.80 19.06
N ALA A 107 -22.95 6.33 18.56
CA ALA A 107 -23.39 4.92 18.58
C ALA A 107 -22.24 3.92 18.34
N PRO A 108 -22.23 2.76 19.06
CA PRO A 108 -21.18 1.76 18.91
C PRO A 108 -20.96 1.54 17.43
N ALA A 109 -19.71 1.65 16.96
CA ALA A 109 -19.35 1.55 15.55
C ALA A 109 -20.15 0.42 14.91
N GLU A 110 -21.29 0.78 14.31
CA GLU A 110 -22.22 -0.22 13.84
C GLU A 110 -21.48 -0.86 12.69
N ALA A 111 -21.35 -2.18 12.76
CA ALA A 111 -20.61 -2.98 11.81
C ALA A 111 -20.94 -2.43 10.42
N ALA A 112 -20.00 -1.69 9.82
CA ALA A 112 -20.15 -1.35 8.43
C ALA A 112 -20.32 -2.72 7.77
N PRO A 113 -21.47 -2.98 7.12
CA PRO A 113 -21.82 -4.32 6.66
C PRO A 113 -20.60 -4.87 5.94
N PRO A 114 -20.20 -6.13 6.22
CA PRO A 114 -18.97 -6.69 5.70
C PRO A 114 -18.89 -6.31 4.25
N ALA A 115 -17.87 -5.52 3.93
CA ALA A 115 -17.89 -4.75 2.70
C ALA A 115 -18.17 -5.75 1.56
N PRO A 116 -19.18 -5.46 0.72
CA PRO A 116 -19.78 -6.46 -0.13
C PRO A 116 -18.68 -7.19 -0.90
N ARG A 117 -18.81 -8.51 -1.06
CA ARG A 117 -17.99 -9.25 -2.03
C ARG A 117 -18.34 -8.69 -3.40
N VAL A 118 -17.73 -7.57 -3.75
CA VAL A 118 -17.74 -7.08 -5.11
C VAL A 118 -17.02 -8.17 -5.87
N GLN A 119 -17.68 -8.89 -6.78
CA GLN A 119 -16.96 -9.77 -7.69
C GLN A 119 -16.39 -8.88 -8.77
N GLY A 120 -15.23 -8.26 -8.52
CA GLY A 120 -14.55 -7.51 -9.55
C GLY A 120 -14.04 -8.45 -10.64
N ASP A 121 -14.00 -7.98 -11.89
CA ASP A 121 -13.36 -8.71 -12.97
C ASP A 121 -11.82 -8.60 -12.81
N ALA A 122 -11.20 -9.67 -12.33
CA ALA A 122 -9.75 -9.72 -12.12
C ALA A 122 -8.95 -9.61 -13.43
N ALA A 123 -9.50 -10.02 -14.58
CA ALA A 123 -8.84 -9.85 -15.87
C ALA A 123 -8.83 -8.37 -16.29
N LEU A 124 -9.94 -7.67 -16.09
CA LEU A 124 -10.00 -6.21 -16.23
C LEU A 124 -9.02 -5.53 -15.26
N GLY A 125 -9.00 -5.96 -14.00
CA GLY A 125 -8.08 -5.45 -12.99
C GLY A 125 -6.62 -5.58 -13.40
N ARG A 126 -6.24 -6.75 -13.93
CA ARG A 126 -4.89 -6.98 -14.48
C ARG A 126 -4.58 -6.03 -15.63
N ALA A 127 -5.52 -5.82 -16.56
CA ALA A 127 -5.32 -4.94 -17.70
C ALA A 127 -5.14 -3.46 -17.27
N LEU A 128 -5.91 -3.00 -16.27
CA LEU A 128 -5.78 -1.66 -15.69
C LEU A 128 -4.46 -1.50 -14.92
N TYR A 129 -4.10 -2.50 -14.10
CA TYR A 129 -2.86 -2.52 -13.33
C TYR A 129 -1.63 -2.39 -14.23
N LEU A 130 -1.61 -3.18 -15.31
CA LEU A 130 -0.52 -3.21 -16.29
C LEU A 130 -0.54 -2.01 -17.26
N GLY A 131 -1.57 -1.17 -17.21
CA GLY A 131 -1.76 -0.08 -18.19
C GLY A 131 -2.05 -0.55 -19.61
N GLN A 132 -2.45 -1.82 -19.78
CA GLN A 132 -2.94 -2.34 -21.07
C GLN A 132 -4.29 -1.71 -21.43
N LYS A 133 -5.09 -1.38 -20.42
CA LYS A 133 -6.30 -0.58 -20.55
C LYS A 133 -6.14 0.70 -19.75
N PRO A 134 -6.40 1.88 -20.34
CA PRO A 134 -6.30 3.14 -19.60
C PRO A 134 -7.42 3.26 -18.57
N LEU A 135 -7.11 3.91 -17.45
CA LEU A 135 -8.10 4.32 -16.45
C LEU A 135 -9.00 5.41 -17.03
N ARG A 136 -10.29 5.35 -16.70
CA ARG A 136 -11.35 6.21 -17.24
C ARG A 136 -11.06 7.69 -17.03
N ASN A 137 -10.55 8.05 -15.85
CA ASN A 137 -10.22 9.43 -15.47
C ASN A 137 -8.75 9.80 -15.74
N GLY A 138 -8.01 8.98 -16.49
CA GLY A 138 -6.64 9.29 -16.93
C GLY A 138 -5.56 9.17 -15.84
N GLY A 139 -5.81 8.37 -14.80
CA GLY A 139 -4.80 8.02 -13.80
C GLY A 139 -3.66 7.18 -14.39
N ALA A 140 -2.49 7.19 -13.73
CA ALA A 140 -1.37 6.34 -14.12
C ALA A 140 -1.65 4.87 -13.76
N PRO A 141 -1.19 3.89 -14.57
CA PRO A 141 -1.36 2.48 -14.23
C PRO A 141 -0.56 2.13 -12.97
N CYS A 142 -1.09 1.21 -12.17
CA CYS A 142 -0.50 0.83 -10.90
C CYS A 142 0.93 0.30 -11.05
N GLN A 143 1.23 -0.43 -12.14
CA GLN A 143 2.56 -0.98 -12.42
C GLN A 143 3.65 0.08 -12.56
N ALA A 144 3.31 1.36 -12.80
CA ALA A 144 4.30 2.42 -12.92
C ALA A 144 5.06 2.64 -11.60
N CYS A 145 4.37 2.41 -10.48
CA CYS A 145 4.96 2.58 -9.15
C CYS A 145 5.07 1.25 -8.40
N HIS A 146 4.12 0.34 -8.58
CA HIS A 146 4.02 -0.89 -7.81
C HIS A 146 4.42 -2.13 -8.63
N THR A 147 4.83 -3.17 -7.91
CA THR A 147 5.04 -4.51 -8.46
C THR A 147 4.13 -5.51 -7.77
N VAL A 148 3.84 -6.62 -8.45
CA VAL A 148 3.22 -7.83 -7.89
C VAL A 148 3.96 -9.05 -8.43
N ALA A 149 3.80 -10.21 -7.81
CA ALA A 149 4.36 -11.45 -8.37
C ALA A 149 3.74 -11.75 -9.75
N GLY A 150 4.59 -12.01 -10.74
CA GLY A 150 4.14 -12.46 -12.07
C GLY A 150 3.69 -11.36 -13.05
N VAL A 151 3.99 -10.08 -12.78
CA VAL A 151 3.85 -9.00 -13.77
C VAL A 151 5.17 -8.65 -14.45
N GLY A 152 5.20 -8.82 -15.78
CA GLY A 152 6.31 -8.40 -16.64
C GLY A 152 7.58 -9.26 -16.52
N PHE A 153 8.36 -9.31 -17.61
CA PHE A 153 9.67 -9.96 -17.61
C PHE A 153 10.71 -9.21 -16.76
N PHE A 154 10.55 -7.88 -16.64
CA PHE A 154 11.42 -7.00 -15.85
C PHE A 154 10.85 -6.62 -14.48
N GLY A 155 9.70 -7.18 -14.08
CA GLY A 155 8.96 -6.76 -12.88
C GLY A 155 8.17 -5.46 -13.10
N GLY A 156 7.37 -5.07 -12.09
CA GLY A 156 6.68 -3.78 -12.06
C GLY A 156 7.54 -2.65 -11.47
N GLY A 157 6.92 -1.52 -11.17
CA GLY A 157 7.57 -0.37 -10.53
C GLY A 157 8.07 -0.70 -9.13
N SER A 158 9.17 -0.06 -8.75
CA SER A 158 9.84 -0.24 -7.44
C SER A 158 9.69 0.96 -6.50
N LEU A 159 9.04 2.04 -6.95
CA LEU A 159 8.82 3.25 -6.16
C LEU A 159 7.81 3.00 -5.02
N GLY A 160 6.79 2.21 -5.31
CA GLY A 160 5.76 1.77 -4.38
C GLY A 160 6.07 0.39 -3.79
N LYS A 161 5.38 0.06 -2.70
CA LYS A 161 5.50 -1.25 -2.06
C LYS A 161 4.98 -2.38 -2.97
N ASP A 162 5.56 -3.56 -2.84
CA ASP A 162 5.01 -4.78 -3.47
C ASP A 162 3.58 -5.04 -2.96
N LEU A 163 2.65 -5.18 -3.91
CA LEU A 163 1.23 -5.35 -3.65
C LEU A 163 0.78 -6.83 -3.60
N MET A 164 1.69 -7.79 -3.74
CA MET A 164 1.37 -9.23 -3.70
C MET A 164 0.55 -9.61 -2.46
N ASP A 165 0.92 -9.12 -1.28
CA ASP A 165 0.18 -9.38 -0.04
C ASP A 165 -0.76 -8.23 0.37
N ALA A 166 -1.04 -7.28 -0.53
CA ALA A 166 -1.89 -6.13 -0.21
C ALA A 166 -3.28 -6.57 0.25
N ALA A 167 -3.88 -7.54 -0.42
CA ALA A 167 -5.19 -8.10 -0.05
C ALA A 167 -5.21 -8.69 1.36
N LYS A 168 -4.15 -9.39 1.79
CA LYS A 168 -4.07 -9.99 3.14
C LYS A 168 -3.97 -8.92 4.24
N ARG A 169 -3.34 -7.78 3.93
CA ARG A 169 -3.06 -6.70 4.89
C ARG A 169 -4.16 -5.65 4.97
N LEU A 170 -4.92 -5.49 3.90
CA LEU A 170 -5.84 -4.35 3.70
C LEU A 170 -7.30 -4.78 3.59
N GLY A 171 -7.70 -5.87 4.25
CA GLY A 171 -9.11 -6.24 4.36
C GLY A 171 -9.70 -6.98 3.17
N GLY A 172 -8.88 -7.72 2.42
CA GLY A 172 -9.30 -8.46 1.23
C GLY A 172 -9.75 -7.53 0.10
N GLU A 173 -10.65 -8.05 -0.74
CA GLU A 173 -11.17 -7.32 -1.90
C GLU A 173 -11.88 -6.02 -1.50
N ALA A 174 -12.68 -6.10 -0.45
CA ALA A 174 -13.59 -5.03 -0.11
C ALA A 174 -12.87 -3.86 0.58
N GLY A 175 -11.91 -4.15 1.46
CA GLY A 175 -11.03 -3.12 2.02
C GLY A 175 -10.10 -2.50 0.98
N LEU A 176 -9.59 -3.29 0.01
CA LEU A 176 -8.82 -2.76 -1.12
C LEU A 176 -9.65 -1.86 -2.02
N SER A 177 -10.86 -2.27 -2.40
CA SER A 177 -11.74 -1.48 -3.25
C SER A 177 -12.08 -0.13 -2.61
N ALA A 178 -12.33 -0.13 -1.29
CA ALA A 178 -12.58 1.08 -0.54
C ALA A 178 -11.33 2.00 -0.47
N LEU A 179 -10.14 1.43 -0.25
CA LEU A 179 -8.87 2.18 -0.28
C LEU A 179 -8.51 2.75 -1.66
N LEU A 180 -8.86 2.04 -2.73
CA LEU A 180 -8.63 2.47 -4.10
C LEU A 180 -9.57 3.61 -4.49
N THR A 181 -10.82 3.56 -4.05
CA THR A 181 -11.81 4.64 -4.24
C THR A 181 -11.47 5.86 -3.39
N ASN A 182 -10.95 5.66 -2.17
CA ASN A 182 -10.53 6.73 -1.28
C ASN A 182 -9.10 6.51 -0.73
N PRO A 183 -8.05 6.97 -1.46
CA PRO A 183 -6.67 6.71 -1.09
C PRO A 183 -6.26 7.30 0.27
N ALA A 184 -6.00 6.41 1.23
CA ALA A 184 -5.47 6.76 2.55
C ALA A 184 -3.98 7.16 2.52
N PHE A 185 -3.22 6.73 1.49
CA PHE A 185 -1.78 6.98 1.42
C PHE A 185 -1.48 8.33 0.75
N PRO A 186 -0.67 9.22 1.37
CA PRO A 186 -0.45 10.58 0.85
C PRO A 186 0.02 10.65 -0.60
N VAL A 187 0.98 9.79 -0.98
CA VAL A 187 1.52 9.74 -2.36
C VAL A 187 0.45 9.33 -3.36
N MET A 188 -0.35 8.30 -3.05
CA MET A 188 -1.44 7.86 -3.91
C MET A 188 -2.55 8.92 -4.00
N ARG A 189 -2.88 9.58 -2.89
CA ARG A 189 -3.89 10.64 -2.86
C ARG A 189 -3.51 11.80 -3.76
N GLU A 190 -2.26 12.25 -3.69
CA GLU A 190 -1.81 13.34 -4.57
C GLU A 190 -1.71 12.86 -6.03
N ALA A 191 -1.23 11.64 -6.29
CA ALA A 191 -1.12 11.08 -7.64
C ALA A 191 -2.48 10.93 -8.36
N TYR A 192 -3.55 10.65 -7.62
CA TYR A 192 -4.91 10.47 -8.16
C TYR A 192 -5.83 11.68 -7.92
N LYS A 193 -5.28 12.80 -7.41
CA LYS A 193 -6.02 14.03 -7.19
C LYS A 193 -6.56 14.57 -8.51
N GLY A 194 -7.87 14.79 -8.58
CA GLY A 194 -8.57 15.19 -9.81
C GLY A 194 -8.72 14.09 -10.86
N ARG A 195 -8.23 12.87 -10.57
CA ARG A 195 -8.30 11.69 -11.45
C ARG A 195 -8.71 10.43 -10.66
N PRO A 196 -9.83 10.46 -9.91
CA PRO A 196 -10.19 9.36 -9.02
C PRO A 196 -10.48 8.08 -9.81
N LEU A 197 -10.30 6.93 -9.17
CA LEU A 197 -10.74 5.64 -9.70
C LEU A 197 -12.27 5.57 -9.66
N THR A 198 -12.89 4.95 -10.66
CA THR A 198 -14.32 4.60 -10.57
C THR A 198 -14.50 3.37 -9.66
N GLU A 199 -15.68 3.22 -9.07
CA GLU A 199 -15.97 2.05 -8.21
C GLU A 199 -15.77 0.73 -8.95
N ALA A 200 -16.12 0.66 -10.23
CA ALA A 200 -15.93 -0.52 -11.07
C ALA A 200 -14.43 -0.83 -11.31
N GLU A 201 -13.60 0.19 -11.52
CA GLU A 201 -12.16 0.03 -11.67
C GLU A 201 -11.49 -0.36 -10.35
N ALA A 202 -11.89 0.26 -9.24
CA ALA A 202 -11.41 -0.07 -7.91
C ALA A 202 -11.75 -1.51 -7.54
N ALA A 203 -12.97 -1.96 -7.84
CA ALA A 203 -13.39 -3.34 -7.66
C ALA A 203 -12.59 -4.32 -8.52
N ALA A 204 -12.42 -4.04 -9.82
CA ALA A 204 -11.65 -4.89 -10.72
C ALA A 204 -10.17 -5.01 -10.28
N LEU A 205 -9.55 -3.90 -9.91
CA LEU A 205 -8.18 -3.86 -9.36
C LEU A 205 -8.08 -4.63 -8.05
N ALA A 206 -9.05 -4.50 -7.15
CA ALA A 206 -9.09 -5.24 -5.90
C ALA A 206 -9.21 -6.75 -6.13
N ALA A 207 -10.09 -7.19 -7.05
CA ALA A 207 -10.22 -8.60 -7.44
C ALA A 207 -8.90 -9.18 -7.95
N PHE A 208 -8.21 -8.43 -8.83
CA PHE A 208 -6.90 -8.82 -9.32
C PHE A 208 -5.86 -8.96 -8.19
N LEU A 209 -5.82 -7.99 -7.27
CA LEU A 209 -4.91 -8.02 -6.12
C LEU A 209 -5.20 -9.17 -5.15
N VAL A 210 -6.45 -9.57 -4.99
CA VAL A 210 -6.82 -10.79 -4.25
C VAL A 210 -6.31 -12.03 -4.97
N GLN A 211 -6.51 -12.14 -6.29
CA GLN A 211 -6.04 -13.28 -7.07
C GLN A 211 -4.51 -13.47 -6.94
N VAL A 212 -3.72 -12.41 -7.12
CA VAL A 212 -2.24 -12.52 -7.01
C VAL A 212 -1.76 -12.80 -5.59
N SER A 213 -2.55 -12.46 -4.55
CA SER A 213 -2.21 -12.80 -3.17
C SER A 213 -2.37 -14.28 -2.82
N GLN A 214 -3.19 -14.99 -3.63
CA GLN A 214 -3.43 -16.42 -3.52
C GLN A 214 -2.48 -17.24 -4.39
N GLU A 215 -1.88 -16.62 -5.43
CA GLU A 215 -0.86 -17.27 -6.25
C GLU A 215 0.46 -17.41 -5.48
N ALA A 216 0.98 -18.64 -5.40
CA ALA A 216 2.25 -18.90 -4.72
C ALA A 216 3.40 -18.13 -5.39
N PRO A 217 4.32 -17.53 -4.63
CA PRO A 217 5.47 -16.82 -5.20
C PRO A 217 6.29 -17.79 -6.06
N ARG A 218 6.36 -17.53 -7.37
CA ARG A 218 7.18 -18.35 -8.27
C ARG A 218 8.65 -18.09 -7.95
N PRO A 219 9.45 -19.12 -7.63
CA PRO A 219 10.83 -18.89 -7.23
C PRO A 219 11.64 -18.31 -8.41
N PRO A 220 12.46 -17.28 -8.16
CA PRO A 220 13.27 -16.64 -9.22
C PRO A 220 14.26 -17.61 -9.88
N SER A 221 14.62 -18.72 -9.21
CA SER A 221 15.45 -19.79 -9.76
C SER A 221 14.87 -20.44 -11.02
N LEU A 222 13.54 -20.46 -11.16
CA LEU A 222 12.86 -21.09 -12.29
C LEU A 222 12.98 -20.24 -13.57
N TYR A 223 13.01 -18.91 -13.43
CA TYR A 223 13.27 -18.00 -14.54
C TYR A 223 14.76 -17.96 -14.89
N LEU A 224 15.65 -17.89 -13.89
CA LEU A 224 17.09 -17.91 -14.11
C LEU A 224 17.53 -19.21 -14.82
N GLY A 225 16.98 -20.36 -14.43
CA GLY A 225 17.26 -21.65 -15.08
C GLY A 225 16.81 -21.66 -16.55
N ARG A 226 15.62 -21.15 -16.87
CA ARG A 226 15.13 -21.09 -18.26
C ARG A 226 15.95 -20.12 -19.12
N PHE A 227 16.40 -19.01 -18.54
CA PHE A 227 17.28 -18.05 -19.23
C PHE A 227 18.67 -18.61 -19.52
N LEU A 228 19.27 -19.30 -18.55
CA LEU A 228 20.57 -19.93 -18.74
C LEU A 228 20.50 -21.04 -19.79
N VAL A 229 19.46 -21.87 -19.77
CA VAL A 229 19.27 -22.93 -20.79
C VAL A 229 19.07 -22.32 -22.19
N ALA A 230 18.23 -21.30 -22.32
CA ALA A 230 18.02 -20.62 -23.59
C ALA A 230 19.29 -19.91 -24.10
N GLY A 231 20.05 -19.29 -23.19
CA GLY A 231 21.32 -18.64 -23.49
C GLY A 231 22.39 -19.62 -23.96
N VAL A 232 22.55 -20.75 -23.26
CA VAL A 232 23.48 -21.83 -23.65
C VAL A 232 23.08 -22.43 -25.01
N PHE A 233 21.79 -22.61 -25.26
CA PHE A 233 21.30 -23.12 -26.54
C PHE A 233 21.60 -22.16 -27.70
N LEU A 234 21.32 -20.86 -27.53
CA LEU A 234 21.64 -19.83 -28.53
C LEU A 234 23.14 -19.69 -28.77
N LEU A 235 23.94 -19.72 -27.71
CA LEU A 235 25.40 -19.71 -27.82
C LEU A 235 25.91 -20.94 -28.57
N GLY A 236 25.36 -22.12 -28.29
CA GLY A 236 25.65 -23.36 -29.00
C GLY A 236 25.35 -23.26 -30.50
N LEU A 237 24.15 -22.76 -30.86
CA LEU A 237 23.78 -22.52 -32.25
C LEU A 237 24.72 -21.54 -32.95
N LEU A 238 25.10 -20.45 -32.27
CA LEU A 238 26.03 -19.46 -32.80
C LEU A 238 27.43 -20.07 -33.06
N LEU A 239 27.93 -20.88 -32.14
CA LEU A 239 29.23 -21.55 -32.27
C LEU A 239 29.21 -22.59 -33.40
N VAL A 240 28.13 -23.36 -33.53
CA VAL A 240 27.95 -24.31 -34.66
C VAL A 240 27.91 -23.57 -35.99
N TYR A 241 27.17 -22.46 -36.05
CA TYR A 241 27.12 -21.60 -37.24
C TYR A 241 28.51 -21.07 -37.60
N GLN A 242 29.27 -20.53 -36.64
CA GLN A 242 30.63 -20.04 -36.87
C GLN A 242 31.57 -21.17 -37.32
N ALA A 243 31.45 -22.37 -36.73
CA ALA A 243 32.23 -23.53 -37.14
C ALA A 243 31.91 -23.97 -38.58
N ALA A 244 30.63 -23.98 -38.95
CA ALA A 244 30.20 -24.29 -40.32
C ALA A 244 30.73 -23.26 -41.32
N VAL A 245 30.63 -21.96 -41.00
CA VAL A 245 31.19 -20.87 -41.83
C VAL A 245 32.71 -21.00 -41.97
N TRP A 246 33.41 -21.38 -40.89
CA TRP A 246 34.85 -21.61 -40.91
C TRP A 246 35.23 -22.79 -41.79
N GLN A 247 34.49 -23.90 -41.74
CA GLN A 247 34.72 -25.09 -42.58
C GLN A 247 34.43 -24.83 -44.05
N LEU A 248 33.43 -23.98 -44.35
CA LEU A 248 33.07 -23.58 -45.71
C LEU A 248 33.97 -22.46 -46.25
N ARG A 249 34.95 -21.97 -45.47
CA ARG A 249 35.83 -20.89 -45.89
C ARG A 249 36.76 -21.36 -47.01
N PRO A 250 36.82 -20.65 -48.16
CA PRO A 250 37.75 -21.02 -49.23
C PRO A 250 39.20 -20.85 -48.74
N ARG A 251 40.05 -21.83 -49.07
CA ARG A 251 41.49 -21.78 -48.74
C ARG A 251 42.12 -20.50 -49.26
N SER A 252 42.95 -19.88 -48.44
CA SER A 252 43.69 -18.68 -48.83
C SER A 252 44.62 -18.96 -50.00
N LEU A 253 45.00 -17.91 -50.77
CA LEU A 253 45.97 -18.05 -51.85
C LEU A 253 47.30 -18.63 -51.34
N ALA A 254 47.74 -18.21 -50.15
CA ALA A 254 48.95 -18.71 -49.51
C ALA A 254 48.90 -20.21 -49.17
N GLU A 255 47.74 -20.73 -48.73
CA GLU A 255 47.56 -22.16 -48.47
C GLU A 255 47.52 -22.97 -49.76
N ARG A 256 46.89 -22.43 -50.82
CA ARG A 256 46.89 -23.06 -52.15
C ARG A 256 48.31 -23.16 -52.72
N ILE A 257 49.07 -22.07 -52.69
CA ILE A 257 50.47 -22.04 -53.15
C ILE A 257 51.34 -23.02 -52.35
N ARG A 258 51.23 -23.04 -51.01
CA ARG A 258 51.97 -24.01 -50.18
C ARG A 258 51.61 -25.47 -50.48
N SER A 259 50.34 -25.76 -50.81
CA SER A 259 49.92 -27.12 -51.16
C SER A 259 50.43 -27.58 -52.53
N GLN A 260 50.64 -26.66 -53.47
CA GLN A 260 51.22 -26.95 -54.78
C GLN A 260 52.74 -27.14 -54.71
N LEU A 261 53.43 -26.39 -53.84
CA LEU A 261 54.89 -26.51 -53.62
C LEU A 261 55.31 -27.77 -52.84
N ARG A 262 54.36 -28.52 -52.26
CA ARG A 262 54.60 -29.78 -51.53
C ARG A 262 54.35 -31.05 -52.37
N ARG A 263 53.91 -30.92 -53.62
CA ARG A 263 53.85 -32.03 -54.58
C ARG A 263 55.09 -32.00 -55.46
#